data_AF-A0A929ISE7-F1
#
_entry.id   AF-A0A929ISE7-F1
#
_cell.length_a   1.000
_cell.length_b   1.000
_cell.length_c   1.000
_cell.angle_alpha   90.00
_cell.angle_beta   90.00
_cell.angle_gamma   90.00
#
_symmetry.space_group_name_H-M   'P 1'
#
loop_
_entity.id
_entity.type
_entity.pdbx_description
1 polymer ?
#
loop_
_entity_poly.entity_id
_entity_poly.type
_entity_poly.pdbx_seq_one_letter_code
_entity_poly.pdbx_strand_id
1 'polypeptide(L)'
;MAKIESNLTQLFAESLVGGRPKAKIDDLGYAGFADSLVEGIDADRVRQIFATADSKGPGSRQPRLYAAQSPTMMLANTLAPWLDDLGSLVVRGQRGYRDLRFEIRMPPIEGKSWLWMPALLISASRIVGIESETTDYLSGHRVSFTEQMEAFWAEREENGWRREMVALQQGAHGYSRLDAARMIKQYMGLRSMLDALADDNTPTVPATLLYLYWEPLNAARYEEFDEHHQEIELFQAAVAGADIDFVPMSYLDLWASWSRDENAPKWLAMHIARLHQRYSIRV
;
A
#
# COMPACT_ATOMS: atom_id res chain seq x y z
N MET A 1 0.94 12.57 27.24
CA MET A 1 0.02 12.07 26.20
C MET A 1 0.25 10.59 26.07
N ALA A 2 -0.79 9.76 26.16
CA ALA A 2 -0.65 8.33 25.86
C ALA A 2 -0.28 8.21 24.38
N LYS A 3 0.76 7.43 24.05
CA LYS A 3 1.15 7.19 22.66
C LYS A 3 0.01 6.45 21.94
N ILE A 4 -0.47 6.97 20.82
CA ILE A 4 -1.55 6.38 20.00
C ILE A 4 -1.29 4.90 19.73
N GLU A 5 -0.02 4.53 19.52
CA GLU A 5 0.42 3.17 19.21
C GLU A 5 -0.04 2.09 20.21
N SER A 6 -0.19 2.41 21.50
CA SER A 6 -0.40 1.37 22.53
C SER A 6 -1.77 0.69 22.49
N ASN A 7 -2.72 1.20 21.69
CA ASN A 7 -4.09 0.65 21.63
C ASN A 7 -4.58 0.31 20.20
N LEU A 8 -3.80 0.58 19.15
CA LEU A 8 -4.28 0.38 17.78
C LEU A 8 -4.59 -1.09 17.46
N THR A 9 -3.71 -2.02 17.84
CA THR A 9 -3.94 -3.46 17.64
C THR A 9 -5.28 -3.91 18.22
N GLN A 10 -5.60 -3.45 19.44
CA GLN A 10 -6.85 -3.78 20.11
C GLN A 10 -8.05 -3.16 19.37
N LEU A 11 -7.97 -1.89 18.97
CA LEU A 11 -9.05 -1.23 18.22
C LEU A 11 -9.32 -1.91 16.86
N PHE A 12 -8.27 -2.33 16.15
CA PHE A 12 -8.41 -3.13 14.94
C PHE A 12 -9.03 -4.49 15.23
N ALA A 13 -8.68 -5.15 16.33
CA ALA A 13 -9.29 -6.42 16.75
C ALA A 13 -10.79 -6.24 17.09
N GLU A 14 -11.15 -5.22 17.87
CA GLU A 14 -12.54 -4.91 18.23
C GLU A 14 -13.40 -4.63 16.99
N SER A 15 -12.87 -3.87 16.03
CA SER A 15 -13.55 -3.62 14.76
C SER A 15 -13.70 -4.89 13.91
N LEU A 16 -12.71 -5.81 13.94
CA LEU A 16 -12.83 -7.13 13.30
C LEU A 16 -14.00 -7.90 13.91
N VAL A 17 -14.06 -8.02 15.23
CA VAL A 17 -15.17 -8.71 15.93
C VAL A 17 -16.51 -8.05 15.63
N GLY A 18 -16.56 -6.71 15.55
CA GLY A 18 -17.76 -5.98 15.19
C GLY A 18 -18.33 -6.36 13.82
N GLY A 19 -17.46 -6.63 12.83
CA GLY A 19 -17.86 -7.14 11.51
C GLY A 19 -18.00 -8.66 11.43
N ARG A 20 -17.35 -9.40 12.33
CA ARG A 20 -17.34 -10.87 12.40
C ARG A 20 -17.53 -11.32 13.86
N PRO A 21 -18.76 -11.32 14.42
CA PRO A 21 -18.97 -11.58 15.85
C PRO A 21 -18.55 -12.98 16.34
N LYS A 22 -18.31 -13.92 15.42
CA LYS A 22 -17.84 -15.28 15.71
C LYS A 22 -16.33 -15.46 15.54
N ALA A 23 -15.62 -14.45 15.04
CA ALA A 23 -14.18 -14.50 14.89
C ALA A 23 -13.50 -14.67 16.24
N LYS A 24 -12.50 -15.53 16.30
CA LYS A 24 -11.63 -15.66 17.48
C LYS A 24 -10.35 -14.90 17.18
N ILE A 25 -10.02 -13.93 18.04
CA ILE A 25 -8.83 -13.11 17.93
C ILE A 25 -7.96 -13.35 19.16
N ASP A 26 -6.66 -13.50 18.97
CA ASP A 26 -5.70 -13.58 20.07
C ASP A 26 -5.30 -12.20 20.60
N ASP A 27 -4.56 -12.18 21.72
CA ASP A 27 -4.13 -10.94 22.40
C ASP A 27 -3.17 -10.08 21.55
N LEU A 28 -2.70 -10.60 20.41
CA LEU A 28 -1.83 -9.89 19.47
C LEU A 28 -2.59 -9.42 18.22
N GLY A 29 -3.93 -9.56 18.22
CA GLY A 29 -4.79 -9.10 17.14
C GLY A 29 -4.82 -10.04 15.93
N TYR A 30 -4.41 -11.31 16.07
CA TYR A 30 -4.51 -12.28 14.98
C TYR A 30 -5.82 -13.07 15.05
N ALA A 31 -6.52 -13.14 13.91
CA ALA A 31 -7.69 -13.99 13.71
C ALA A 31 -7.39 -15.12 12.72
N GLY A 32 -8.34 -16.02 12.50
CA GLY A 32 -8.26 -16.93 11.34
C GLY A 32 -8.24 -16.15 10.02
N PHE A 33 -7.62 -16.70 8.97
CA PHE A 33 -7.56 -16.05 7.65
C PHE A 33 -8.93 -15.63 7.13
N ALA A 34 -9.90 -16.56 7.11
CA ALA A 34 -11.26 -16.28 6.63
C ALA A 34 -11.99 -15.26 7.53
N ASP A 35 -11.69 -15.26 8.83
CA ASP A 35 -12.26 -14.29 9.78
C ASP A 35 -11.66 -12.89 9.60
N SER A 36 -10.43 -12.80 9.09
CA SER A 36 -9.74 -11.54 8.80
C SER A 36 -10.27 -10.85 7.55
N LEU A 37 -10.97 -11.60 6.68
CA LEU A 37 -11.61 -11.08 5.48
C LEU A 37 -12.94 -10.40 5.80
N VAL A 38 -13.19 -9.28 5.13
CA VAL A 38 -14.51 -8.65 5.09
C VAL A 38 -15.54 -9.61 4.50
N GLU A 39 -16.78 -9.55 5.00
CA GLU A 39 -17.87 -10.41 4.53
C GLU A 39 -18.11 -10.25 3.02
N GLY A 40 -18.33 -11.37 2.33
CA GLY A 40 -18.56 -11.42 0.88
C GLY A 40 -17.30 -11.64 0.06
N ILE A 41 -16.11 -11.63 0.66
CA ILE A 41 -14.87 -11.99 -0.02
C ILE A 41 -14.64 -13.51 0.04
N ASP A 42 -14.35 -14.12 -1.10
CA ASP A 42 -13.98 -15.52 -1.22
C ASP A 42 -12.54 -15.75 -0.69
N ALA A 43 -12.44 -16.46 0.43
CA ALA A 43 -11.17 -16.77 1.05
C ALA A 43 -10.26 -17.63 0.17
N ASP A 44 -10.80 -18.63 -0.53
CA ASP A 44 -10.00 -19.51 -1.38
C ASP A 44 -9.44 -18.73 -2.56
N ARG A 45 -10.23 -17.78 -3.10
CA ARG A 45 -9.77 -16.88 -4.15
C ARG A 45 -8.62 -15.98 -3.67
N VAL A 46 -8.74 -15.37 -2.49
CA VAL A 46 -7.66 -14.55 -1.92
C VAL A 46 -6.41 -15.40 -1.64
N ARG A 47 -6.57 -16.62 -1.14
CA ARG A 47 -5.44 -17.52 -0.90
C ARG A 47 -4.68 -17.88 -2.18
N GLN A 48 -5.39 -18.02 -3.31
CA GLN A 48 -4.78 -18.33 -4.60
C GLN A 48 -3.94 -17.19 -5.18
N ILE A 49 -4.33 -15.94 -4.95
CA ILE A 49 -3.64 -14.77 -5.56
C ILE A 49 -2.51 -14.22 -4.68
N PHE A 50 -2.47 -14.55 -3.39
CA PHE A 50 -1.41 -14.15 -2.47
C PHE A 50 -0.42 -15.30 -2.27
N ALA A 51 0.77 -15.18 -2.87
CA ALA A 51 1.82 -16.19 -2.78
C ALA A 51 2.24 -16.50 -1.33
N THR A 52 2.13 -15.50 -0.44
CA THR A 52 2.54 -15.63 0.96
C THR A 52 1.36 -15.69 1.93
N ALA A 53 0.15 -16.02 1.46
CA ALA A 53 -1.08 -16.00 2.26
C ALA A 53 -0.97 -16.73 3.61
N ASP A 54 -0.32 -17.90 3.61
CA ASP A 54 -0.08 -18.72 4.80
C ASP A 54 1.36 -18.65 5.34
N SER A 55 2.19 -17.76 4.78
CA SER A 55 3.59 -17.60 5.19
C SER A 55 3.75 -16.55 6.28
N LYS A 56 4.60 -16.85 7.26
CA LYS A 56 4.97 -15.87 8.30
C LYS A 56 5.93 -14.83 7.73
N GLY A 57 5.68 -13.57 8.03
CA GLY A 57 6.66 -12.51 7.80
C GLY A 57 7.84 -12.62 8.78
N PRO A 58 8.96 -11.94 8.50
CA PRO A 58 10.07 -11.83 9.45
C PRO A 58 9.57 -11.30 10.81
N GLY A 59 9.83 -12.04 11.88
CA GLY A 59 9.40 -11.68 13.24
C GLY A 59 7.90 -11.86 13.53
N SER A 60 7.07 -12.21 12.54
CA SER A 60 5.64 -12.45 12.75
C SER A 60 5.37 -13.83 13.38
N ARG A 61 4.48 -13.89 14.37
CA ARG A 61 4.07 -15.17 14.98
C ARG A 61 3.10 -15.97 14.11
N GLN A 62 2.36 -15.28 13.25
CA GLN A 62 1.37 -15.82 12.31
C GLN A 62 1.54 -15.17 10.91
N PRO A 63 0.88 -15.67 9.86
CA PRO A 63 0.92 -15.06 8.54
C PRO A 63 0.34 -13.63 8.56
N ARG A 64 0.86 -12.76 7.67
CA ARG A 64 0.47 -11.33 7.66
C ARG A 64 -1.03 -11.13 7.44
N LEU A 65 -1.64 -11.96 6.60
CA LEU A 65 -3.08 -11.94 6.32
C LEU A 65 -3.97 -12.32 7.53
N TYR A 66 -3.39 -12.67 8.67
CA TYR A 66 -4.15 -13.03 9.86
C TYR A 66 -4.22 -11.87 10.85
N ALA A 67 -3.36 -10.84 10.71
CA ALA A 67 -3.31 -9.73 11.64
C ALA A 67 -4.39 -8.70 11.33
N ALA A 68 -5.14 -8.27 12.35
CA ALA A 68 -6.24 -7.32 12.21
C ALA A 68 -5.81 -5.95 11.64
N GLN A 69 -4.56 -5.55 11.89
CA GLN A 69 -3.97 -4.29 11.43
C GLN A 69 -3.02 -4.47 10.22
N SER A 70 -3.03 -5.63 9.57
CA SER A 70 -2.11 -5.88 8.44
C SER A 70 -2.41 -4.97 7.25
N PRO A 71 -1.40 -4.28 6.70
CA PRO A 71 -1.58 -3.50 5.46
C PRO A 71 -1.92 -4.43 4.28
N THR A 72 -1.32 -5.62 4.24
CA THR A 72 -1.61 -6.64 3.22
C THR A 72 -3.07 -7.12 3.29
N MET A 73 -3.61 -7.38 4.48
CA MET A 73 -5.01 -7.78 4.63
C MET A 73 -5.96 -6.63 4.29
N MET A 74 -5.63 -5.39 4.67
CA MET A 74 -6.43 -4.23 4.29
C MET A 74 -6.48 -4.03 2.77
N LEU A 75 -5.33 -4.20 2.10
CA LEU A 75 -5.23 -4.15 0.65
C LEU A 75 -6.04 -5.28 -0.01
N ALA A 76 -5.96 -6.51 0.52
CA ALA A 76 -6.75 -7.64 0.05
C ALA A 76 -8.26 -7.37 0.19
N ASN A 77 -8.71 -6.93 1.37
CA ASN A 77 -10.11 -6.59 1.62
C ASN A 77 -10.63 -5.47 0.72
N THR A 78 -9.74 -4.55 0.33
CA THR A 78 -10.08 -3.41 -0.53
C THR A 78 -10.14 -3.77 -2.01
N LEU A 79 -9.15 -4.53 -2.50
CA LEU A 79 -8.95 -4.73 -3.95
C LEU A 79 -9.38 -6.10 -4.48
N ALA A 80 -9.33 -7.17 -3.67
CA ALA A 80 -9.68 -8.50 -4.15
C ALA A 80 -11.12 -8.64 -4.68
N PRO A 81 -12.15 -7.94 -4.14
CA PRO A 81 -13.51 -8.01 -4.70
C PRO A 81 -13.64 -7.51 -6.13
N TRP A 82 -12.66 -6.72 -6.60
CA TRP A 82 -12.64 -6.23 -7.97
C TRP A 82 -12.12 -7.25 -8.99
N LEU A 83 -11.62 -8.42 -8.57
CA LEU A 83 -11.06 -9.41 -9.49
C LEU A 83 -12.04 -9.87 -10.57
N ASP A 84 -13.34 -9.85 -10.28
CA ASP A 84 -14.39 -10.24 -11.22
C ASP A 84 -14.84 -9.08 -12.14
N ASP A 85 -14.43 -7.84 -11.84
CA ASP A 85 -14.85 -6.62 -12.55
C ASP A 85 -13.74 -5.54 -12.55
N LEU A 86 -12.50 -5.93 -12.86
CA LEU A 86 -11.34 -5.03 -12.83
C LEU A 86 -11.49 -3.84 -13.79
N GLY A 87 -12.21 -4.03 -14.90
CA GLY A 87 -12.46 -2.96 -15.87
C GLY A 87 -13.23 -1.78 -15.28
N SER A 88 -14.08 -2.05 -14.29
CA SER A 88 -14.88 -1.05 -13.59
C SER A 88 -14.18 -0.46 -12.36
N LEU A 89 -13.06 -1.01 -11.92
CA LEU A 89 -12.27 -0.43 -10.83
C LEU A 89 -11.81 0.98 -11.21
N VAL A 90 -12.11 1.96 -10.35
CA VAL A 90 -11.65 3.34 -10.49
C VAL A 90 -10.50 3.59 -9.53
N VAL A 91 -9.34 4.00 -10.03
CA VAL A 91 -8.27 4.54 -9.19
C VAL A 91 -7.86 5.87 -9.77
N ARG A 92 -7.91 6.95 -8.97
CA ARG A 92 -7.58 8.31 -9.42
C ARG A 92 -8.37 8.76 -10.65
N GLY A 93 -9.65 8.37 -10.73
CA GLY A 93 -10.53 8.68 -11.86
C GLY A 93 -10.26 7.87 -13.14
N GLN A 94 -9.38 6.86 -13.08
CA GLN A 94 -8.99 6.03 -14.21
C GLN A 94 -9.64 4.66 -14.11
N ARG A 95 -10.01 4.08 -15.26
CA ARG A 95 -10.68 2.78 -15.40
C ARG A 95 -9.96 1.90 -16.43
N GLY A 96 -10.50 0.71 -16.65
CA GLY A 96 -10.05 -0.19 -17.71
C GLY A 96 -8.82 -1.01 -17.31
N TYR A 97 -8.65 -1.25 -16.01
CA TYR A 97 -7.67 -2.21 -15.52
C TYR A 97 -8.04 -3.61 -15.99
N ARG A 98 -7.02 -4.37 -16.37
CA ARG A 98 -7.16 -5.71 -16.95
C ARG A 98 -6.44 -6.77 -16.13
N ASP A 99 -5.50 -6.35 -15.28
CA ASP A 99 -4.75 -7.23 -14.41
C ASP A 99 -4.54 -6.55 -13.06
N LEU A 100 -4.65 -7.34 -12.00
CA LEU A 100 -4.38 -6.98 -10.62
C LEU A 100 -3.55 -8.13 -10.03
N ARG A 101 -2.32 -7.80 -9.64
CA ARG A 101 -1.40 -8.76 -9.02
C ARG A 101 -1.08 -8.29 -7.62
N PHE A 102 -1.01 -9.24 -6.70
CA PHE A 102 -0.58 -9.01 -5.32
C PHE A 102 0.80 -9.62 -5.10
N GLU A 103 1.55 -9.04 -4.17
CA GLU A 103 2.86 -9.54 -3.73
C GLU A 103 3.79 -9.84 -4.91
N ILE A 104 4.08 -8.82 -5.69
CA ILE A 104 4.93 -8.99 -6.86
C ILE A 104 6.37 -8.92 -6.43
N ARG A 105 7.08 -10.00 -6.72
CA ARG A 105 8.52 -10.08 -6.53
C ARG A 105 9.19 -9.26 -7.63
N MET A 106 9.70 -8.08 -7.27
CA MET A 106 10.35 -7.17 -8.22
C MET A 106 11.78 -7.61 -8.51
N PRO A 107 12.31 -7.39 -9.73
CA PRO A 107 13.68 -7.75 -10.09
C PRO A 107 14.70 -7.30 -9.03
N PRO A 108 15.77 -8.08 -8.81
CA PRO A 108 16.78 -7.71 -7.83
C PRO A 108 17.54 -6.50 -8.35
N ILE A 109 17.80 -5.55 -7.45
CA ILE A 109 18.72 -4.45 -7.72
C ILE A 109 20.12 -5.01 -7.42
N GLU A 110 20.88 -5.27 -8.49
CA GLU A 110 22.26 -5.76 -8.54
C GLU A 110 22.71 -6.58 -7.29
N GLY A 111 22.28 -7.84 -7.20
CA GLY A 111 22.86 -8.80 -6.24
C GLY A 111 22.31 -8.77 -4.81
N LYS A 112 21.28 -7.97 -4.49
CA LYS A 112 20.57 -8.01 -3.20
C LYS A 112 19.11 -8.45 -3.29
N SER A 113 18.55 -8.78 -2.12
CA SER A 113 17.22 -9.39 -1.92
C SER A 113 16.12 -8.68 -2.69
N TRP A 114 15.21 -9.50 -3.21
CA TRP A 114 13.97 -9.11 -3.88
C TRP A 114 13.16 -8.13 -3.03
N LEU A 115 12.74 -7.05 -3.66
CA LEU A 115 11.72 -6.15 -3.13
C LEU A 115 10.35 -6.71 -3.49
N TRP A 116 9.38 -6.52 -2.60
CA TRP A 116 8.00 -6.94 -2.84
C TRP A 116 7.14 -5.69 -3.06
N MET A 117 6.49 -5.59 -4.21
CA MET A 117 5.42 -4.63 -4.44
C MET A 117 4.11 -5.22 -3.90
N PRO A 118 3.42 -4.57 -2.95
CA PRO A 118 2.19 -5.11 -2.37
C PRO A 118 1.09 -5.40 -3.39
N ALA A 119 0.85 -4.48 -4.33
CA ALA A 119 -0.01 -4.75 -5.48
C ALA A 119 0.40 -3.96 -6.73
N LEU A 120 -0.05 -4.43 -7.90
CA LEU A 120 0.11 -3.75 -9.18
C LEU A 120 -1.17 -3.86 -9.98
N LEU A 121 -1.63 -2.72 -10.48
CA LEU A 121 -2.72 -2.61 -11.43
C LEU A 121 -2.15 -2.31 -12.82
N ILE A 122 -2.63 -3.05 -13.82
CA ILE A 122 -2.20 -2.90 -15.20
C ILE A 122 -3.42 -2.61 -16.08
N SER A 123 -3.28 -1.63 -16.95
CA SER A 123 -4.23 -1.33 -18.02
C SER A 123 -3.48 -1.21 -19.35
N ALA A 124 -4.19 -0.99 -20.45
CA ALA A 124 -3.56 -0.76 -21.75
C ALA A 124 -2.75 0.55 -21.82
N SER A 125 -3.01 1.52 -20.93
CA SER A 125 -2.47 2.88 -21.04
C SER A 125 -1.69 3.34 -19.80
N ARG A 126 -1.58 2.51 -18.76
CA ARG A 126 -0.88 2.86 -17.51
C ARG A 126 -0.65 1.65 -16.60
N ILE A 127 0.33 1.80 -15.72
CA ILE A 127 0.65 0.88 -14.63
C ILE A 127 0.58 1.64 -13.29
N VAL A 128 0.03 1.01 -12.26
CA VAL A 128 0.00 1.58 -10.90
C VAL A 128 0.57 0.55 -9.93
N GLY A 129 1.78 0.80 -9.42
CA GLY A 129 2.32 0.09 -8.26
C GLY A 129 1.68 0.65 -7.00
N ILE A 130 1.27 -0.21 -6.08
CA ILE A 130 0.61 0.18 -4.83
C ILE A 130 1.47 -0.27 -3.67
N GLU A 131 1.95 0.70 -2.91
CA GLU A 131 2.48 0.48 -1.57
C GLU A 131 1.35 0.75 -0.57
N SER A 132 1.09 -0.20 0.32
CA SER A 132 0.04 -0.07 1.33
C SER A 132 0.64 0.04 2.72
N GLU A 133 0.09 0.95 3.51
CA GLU A 133 0.45 1.13 4.92
C GLU A 133 -0.79 1.22 5.80
N THR A 134 -0.67 0.72 7.04
CA THR A 134 -1.73 0.82 8.04
C THR A 134 -1.27 1.61 9.24
N THR A 135 -0.32 1.08 10.00
CA THR A 135 0.11 1.69 11.27
C THR A 135 1.61 1.90 11.35
N ASP A 136 2.40 1.34 10.43
CA ASP A 136 3.85 1.33 10.59
C ASP A 136 4.45 2.74 10.42
N TYR A 137 3.78 3.65 9.69
CA TYR A 137 4.16 5.07 9.56
C TYR A 137 4.09 5.84 10.88
N LEU A 138 3.43 5.31 11.92
CA LEU A 138 3.44 5.94 13.24
C LEU A 138 4.75 5.70 13.98
N SER A 139 5.56 4.74 13.52
CA SER A 139 6.86 4.43 14.05
C SER A 139 7.98 5.05 13.21
N GLY A 140 9.11 5.37 13.84
CA GLY A 140 10.26 5.95 13.11
C GLY A 140 10.91 4.95 12.15
N HIS A 141 11.31 5.42 10.98
CA HIS A 141 11.91 4.60 9.93
C HIS A 141 13.42 4.84 9.80
N ARG A 142 14.17 3.75 9.64
CA ARG A 142 15.61 3.83 9.40
C ARG A 142 15.89 3.99 7.92
N VAL A 143 16.52 5.11 7.56
CA VAL A 143 17.13 5.28 6.23
C VAL A 143 18.26 4.27 6.04
N SER A 144 18.17 3.49 4.96
CA SER A 144 19.19 2.51 4.61
C SER A 144 19.14 2.23 3.11
N PHE A 145 20.22 2.55 2.43
CA PHE A 145 20.47 2.24 1.03
C PHE A 145 21.81 1.52 0.91
N THR A 146 21.95 0.66 -0.09
CA THR A 146 23.16 -0.12 -0.31
C THR A 146 23.94 0.46 -1.48
N GLU A 147 25.26 0.25 -1.57
CA GLU A 147 26.05 0.71 -2.73
C GLU A 147 25.48 0.25 -4.09
N GLN A 148 24.93 -0.96 -4.14
CA GLN A 148 24.28 -1.50 -5.35
C GLN A 148 23.02 -0.72 -5.75
N MET A 149 22.36 -0.06 -4.79
CA MET A 149 21.24 0.82 -5.06
C MET A 149 21.71 2.15 -5.67
N GLU A 150 22.94 2.60 -5.40
CA GLU A 150 23.53 3.76 -6.09
C GLU A 150 23.74 3.49 -7.58
N ALA A 151 24.22 2.28 -7.91
CA ALA A 151 24.52 1.89 -9.28
C ALA A 151 23.28 1.94 -10.20
N PHE A 152 22.10 1.59 -9.67
CA PHE A 152 20.81 1.71 -10.37
C PHE A 152 20.57 3.11 -10.95
N TRP A 153 21.11 4.15 -10.30
CA TRP A 153 20.90 5.54 -10.67
C TRP A 153 21.93 6.11 -11.65
N ALA A 154 22.94 5.35 -12.07
CA ALA A 154 24.03 5.85 -12.91
C ALA A 154 23.54 6.50 -14.22
N GLU A 155 22.43 6.01 -14.78
CA GLU A 155 21.82 6.53 -16.01
C GLU A 155 20.61 7.47 -15.74
N ARG A 156 20.35 7.80 -14.47
CA ARG A 156 19.15 8.50 -14.00
C ARG A 156 19.52 9.64 -13.04
N GLU A 157 20.65 10.31 -13.29
CA GLU A 157 21.24 11.27 -12.35
C GLU A 157 20.34 12.47 -12.04
N GLU A 158 19.57 12.94 -13.03
CA GLU A 158 18.67 14.08 -12.92
C GLU A 158 17.28 13.72 -12.36
N ASN A 159 17.06 12.47 -11.96
CA ASN A 159 15.76 12.01 -11.47
C ASN A 159 15.50 12.51 -10.03
N GLY A 160 14.28 13.01 -9.76
CA GLY A 160 13.88 13.53 -8.45
C GLY A 160 14.01 12.51 -7.32
N TRP A 161 13.67 11.25 -7.59
CA TRP A 161 13.81 10.15 -6.63
C TRP A 161 15.26 9.90 -6.22
N ARG A 162 16.21 10.05 -7.14
CA ARG A 162 17.64 9.95 -6.84
C ARG A 162 18.10 11.11 -5.96
N ARG A 163 17.72 12.35 -6.30
CA ARG A 163 18.07 13.53 -5.50
C ARG A 163 17.60 13.37 -4.06
N GLU A 164 16.37 12.88 -3.89
CA GLU A 164 15.81 12.64 -2.56
C GLU A 164 16.55 11.51 -1.82
N MET A 165 16.92 10.43 -2.51
CA MET A 165 17.77 9.38 -1.92
C MET A 165 19.09 9.93 -1.39
N VAL A 166 19.78 10.76 -2.18
CA VAL A 166 21.06 11.38 -1.79
C VAL A 166 20.85 12.34 -0.62
N ALA A 167 19.79 13.15 -0.63
CA ALA A 167 19.45 14.06 0.47
C ALA A 167 19.21 13.30 1.79
N LEU A 168 18.52 12.16 1.73
CA LEU A 168 18.28 11.29 2.88
C LEU A 168 19.56 10.64 3.42
N GLN A 169 20.45 10.17 2.54
CA GLN A 169 21.74 9.60 2.96
C GLN A 169 22.65 10.61 3.63
N GLN A 170 22.62 11.86 3.16
CA GLN A 170 23.41 12.96 3.71
C GLN A 170 22.77 13.58 4.97
N GLY A 171 21.54 13.17 5.32
CA GLY A 171 20.78 13.75 6.43
C GLY A 171 20.32 15.19 6.17
N ALA A 172 20.30 15.62 4.90
CA ALA A 172 19.79 16.93 4.50
C ALA A 172 18.26 17.00 4.64
N HIS A 173 17.59 15.88 4.32
CA HIS A 173 16.17 15.67 4.58
C HIS A 173 15.98 14.51 5.57
N GLY A 174 14.82 14.47 6.22
CA GLY A 174 14.44 13.41 7.14
C GLY A 174 12.93 13.32 7.29
N TYR A 175 12.45 12.08 7.43
CA TYR A 175 11.04 11.76 7.58
C TYR A 175 10.88 10.90 8.83
N SER A 176 10.05 11.38 9.76
CA SER A 176 9.74 10.73 11.03
C SER A 176 8.59 9.74 10.90
N ARG A 177 7.67 9.99 9.96
CA ARG A 177 6.44 9.22 9.73
C ARG A 177 6.44 8.51 8.39
N LEU A 178 6.85 9.18 7.32
CA LEU A 178 6.92 8.57 5.99
C LEU A 178 8.18 7.72 5.86
N ASP A 179 8.04 6.44 5.50
CA ASP A 179 9.17 5.60 5.10
C ASP A 179 9.63 5.93 3.67
N ALA A 180 10.25 7.11 3.50
CA ALA A 180 10.72 7.59 2.20
C ALA A 180 11.77 6.64 1.59
N ALA A 181 12.58 5.97 2.41
CA ALA A 181 13.55 5.00 1.94
C ALA A 181 12.87 3.77 1.31
N ARG A 182 11.76 3.30 1.88
CA ARG A 182 10.92 2.27 1.27
C ARG A 182 10.25 2.78 0.00
N MET A 183 9.71 4.00 -0.02
CA MET A 183 9.11 4.57 -1.24
C MET A 183 10.11 4.59 -2.41
N ILE A 184 11.34 5.06 -2.17
CA ILE A 184 12.41 5.09 -3.18
C ILE A 184 12.74 3.67 -3.65
N LYS A 185 12.84 2.69 -2.75
CA LYS A 185 13.06 1.29 -3.14
C LYS A 185 11.90 0.73 -3.98
N GLN A 186 10.65 1.06 -3.65
CA GLN A 186 9.50 0.65 -4.43
C GLN A 186 9.52 1.26 -5.84
N TYR A 187 9.90 2.53 -5.95
CA TYR A 187 10.15 3.16 -7.24
C TYR A 187 11.21 2.39 -8.03
N MET A 188 12.36 2.07 -7.42
CA MET A 188 13.46 1.39 -8.11
C MET A 188 13.01 0.03 -8.67
N GLY A 189 12.31 -0.76 -7.85
CA GLY A 189 11.81 -2.05 -8.29
C GLY A 189 10.73 -1.96 -9.38
N LEU A 190 9.83 -0.98 -9.28
CA LEU A 190 8.83 -0.71 -10.33
C LEU A 190 9.52 -0.31 -11.64
N ARG A 191 10.50 0.58 -11.57
CA ARG A 191 11.29 1.01 -12.73
C ARG A 191 12.05 -0.16 -13.37
N SER A 192 12.74 -0.98 -12.58
CA SER A 192 13.41 -2.19 -13.10
C SER A 192 12.45 -3.16 -13.77
N MET A 193 11.23 -3.32 -13.24
CA MET A 193 10.21 -4.15 -13.88
C MET A 193 9.75 -3.57 -15.22
N LEU A 194 9.54 -2.26 -15.27
CA LEU A 194 9.15 -1.59 -16.52
C LEU A 194 10.28 -1.65 -17.57
N ASP A 195 11.54 -1.51 -17.15
CA ASP A 195 12.71 -1.65 -18.05
C ASP A 195 12.82 -3.07 -18.61
N ALA A 196 12.55 -4.09 -17.79
CA ALA A 196 12.54 -5.49 -18.23
C ALA A 196 11.38 -5.83 -19.19
N LEU A 197 10.33 -5.02 -19.22
CA LEU A 197 9.19 -5.17 -20.12
C LEU A 197 9.32 -4.31 -21.39
N ALA A 198 10.28 -3.38 -21.43
CA ALA A 198 10.50 -2.53 -22.58
C ALA A 198 11.16 -3.33 -23.71
N ASP A 199 10.56 -3.27 -24.90
CA ASP A 199 11.20 -3.65 -26.15
C ASP A 199 11.04 -2.51 -27.18
N ASP A 200 11.77 -2.56 -28.29
CA ASP A 200 11.76 -1.51 -29.32
C ASP A 200 10.37 -1.25 -29.94
N ASN A 201 9.41 -2.15 -29.74
CA ASN A 201 8.06 -2.08 -30.32
C ASN A 201 6.96 -1.84 -29.27
N THR A 202 7.29 -1.76 -27.99
CA THR A 202 6.33 -1.62 -26.89
C THR A 202 6.23 -0.16 -26.48
N PRO A 203 5.06 0.49 -26.64
CA PRO A 203 4.88 1.87 -26.22
C PRO A 203 5.13 2.01 -24.71
N THR A 204 5.95 2.99 -24.33
CA THR A 204 6.11 3.37 -22.93
C THR A 204 4.76 3.83 -22.37
N VAL A 205 4.27 3.14 -21.34
CA VAL A 205 3.06 3.54 -20.61
C VAL A 205 3.44 4.32 -19.35
N PRO A 206 2.72 5.40 -19.01
CA PRO A 206 2.88 6.09 -17.74
C PRO A 206 2.75 5.14 -16.55
N ALA A 207 3.57 5.36 -15.53
CA ALA A 207 3.54 4.59 -14.30
C ALA A 207 3.36 5.50 -13.08
N THR A 208 2.69 4.97 -12.06
CA THR A 208 2.46 5.65 -10.79
C THR A 208 2.81 4.72 -9.64
N LEU A 209 3.53 5.23 -8.65
CA LEU A 209 3.62 4.63 -7.33
C LEU A 209 2.56 5.28 -6.42
N LEU A 210 1.47 4.55 -6.20
CA LEU A 210 0.39 4.90 -5.29
C LEU A 210 0.76 4.48 -3.86
N TYR A 211 0.93 5.46 -2.98
CA TYR A 211 1.03 5.24 -1.54
C TYR A 211 -0.36 5.30 -0.92
N LEU A 212 -0.88 4.13 -0.54
CA LEU A 212 -2.22 3.95 0.01
C LEU A 212 -2.13 3.70 1.52
N TYR A 213 -2.66 4.62 2.32
CA TYR A 213 -2.48 4.59 3.79
C TYR A 213 -3.80 4.64 4.55
N TRP A 214 -3.83 4.03 5.73
CA TRP A 214 -4.96 4.10 6.65
C TRP A 214 -4.82 5.26 7.63
N GLU A 215 -5.93 5.89 8.00
CA GLU A 215 -6.02 6.85 9.10
C GLU A 215 -7.31 6.66 9.90
N PRO A 216 -7.29 6.99 11.21
CA PRO A 216 -8.50 6.96 12.01
C PRO A 216 -9.44 8.13 11.66
N LEU A 217 -10.73 7.96 11.92
CA LEU A 217 -11.76 8.98 11.64
C LEU A 217 -11.54 10.31 12.38
N ASN A 218 -10.71 10.32 13.41
CA ASN A 218 -10.35 11.49 14.20
C ASN A 218 -8.86 11.82 14.12
N ALA A 219 -8.20 11.49 13.00
CA ALA A 219 -6.80 11.78 12.73
C ALA A 219 -6.42 13.25 13.01
N ALA A 220 -7.27 14.21 12.60
CA ALA A 220 -7.07 15.66 12.83
C ALA A 220 -7.01 16.11 14.30
N ARG A 221 -7.09 15.20 15.27
CA ARG A 221 -6.88 15.47 16.70
C ARG A 221 -5.46 15.18 17.17
N TYR A 222 -4.62 14.60 16.32
CA TYR A 222 -3.32 14.08 16.69
C TYR A 222 -2.25 14.58 15.71
N GLU A 223 -1.17 15.11 16.29
CA GLU A 223 -0.05 15.71 15.56
C GLU A 223 0.64 14.68 14.66
N GLU A 224 0.66 13.40 15.04
CA GLU A 224 1.34 12.35 14.29
C GLU A 224 0.79 12.13 12.88
N PHE A 225 -0.53 12.36 12.66
CA PHE A 225 -1.13 12.28 11.32
C PHE A 225 -0.91 13.57 10.52
N ASP A 226 -0.93 14.73 11.18
CA ASP A 226 -0.60 16.01 10.55
C ASP A 226 0.87 16.03 10.08
N GLU A 227 1.80 15.51 10.90
CA GLU A 227 3.21 15.30 10.53
C GLU A 227 3.34 14.38 9.32
N HIS A 228 2.59 13.26 9.30
CA HIS A 228 2.59 12.34 8.18
C HIS A 228 2.11 13.00 6.88
N HIS A 229 1.05 13.82 6.92
CA HIS A 229 0.58 14.58 5.76
C HIS A 229 1.61 15.58 5.24
N GLN A 230 2.24 16.34 6.15
CA GLN A 230 3.29 17.29 5.77
C GLN A 230 4.48 16.59 5.12
N GLU A 231 4.90 15.44 5.67
CA GLU A 231 5.97 14.62 5.12
C GLU A 231 5.62 14.04 3.74
N ILE A 232 4.39 13.59 3.54
CA ILE A 232 3.87 13.16 2.24
C ILE A 232 3.98 14.30 1.21
N GLU A 233 3.53 15.51 1.56
CA GLU A 233 3.56 16.67 0.66
C GLU A 233 4.99 17.05 0.29
N LEU A 234 5.88 17.10 1.27
CA LEU A 234 7.30 17.37 1.07
C LEU A 234 7.95 16.33 0.15
N PHE A 235 7.72 15.04 0.41
CA PHE A 235 8.25 13.95 -0.41
C PHE A 235 7.69 14.00 -1.83
N GLN A 236 6.37 14.21 -1.98
CA GLN A 236 5.73 14.33 -3.29
C GLN A 236 6.33 15.46 -4.11
N ALA A 237 6.58 16.62 -3.50
CA ALA A 237 7.22 17.74 -4.16
C ALA A 237 8.67 17.43 -4.56
N ALA A 238 9.43 16.73 -3.70
CA ALA A 238 10.83 16.39 -3.95
C ALA A 238 11.01 15.43 -5.16
N VAL A 239 10.09 14.50 -5.34
CA VAL A 239 10.16 13.48 -6.42
C VAL A 239 9.33 13.83 -7.65
N ALA A 240 8.66 14.99 -7.67
CA ALA A 240 7.82 15.43 -8.78
C ALA A 240 8.58 15.56 -10.11
N GLY A 241 7.87 15.34 -11.23
CA GLY A 241 8.42 15.46 -12.58
C GLY A 241 9.32 14.29 -13.02
N ALA A 242 9.40 13.22 -12.22
CA ALA A 242 10.03 11.97 -12.63
C ALA A 242 9.13 11.17 -13.60
N ASP A 243 9.69 10.10 -14.16
CA ASP A 243 9.01 9.17 -15.08
C ASP A 243 7.97 8.26 -14.39
N ILE A 244 8.07 8.10 -13.07
CA ILE A 244 7.05 7.45 -12.23
C ILE A 244 6.56 8.47 -11.22
N ASP A 245 5.27 8.78 -11.28
CA ASP A 245 4.63 9.71 -10.35
C ASP A 245 4.50 9.10 -8.95
N PHE A 246 4.78 9.88 -7.91
CA PHE A 246 4.37 9.54 -6.54
C PHE A 246 2.99 10.13 -6.24
N VAL A 247 2.06 9.27 -5.85
CA VAL A 247 0.69 9.68 -5.55
C VAL A 247 0.29 9.14 -4.18
N PRO A 248 0.07 9.99 -3.17
CA PRO A 248 -0.54 9.59 -1.91
C PRO A 248 -2.06 9.55 -2.03
N MET A 249 -2.70 8.64 -1.27
CA MET A 249 -4.14 8.57 -1.10
C MET A 249 -4.48 7.83 0.20
N SER A 250 -5.42 8.33 0.99
CA SER A 250 -5.94 7.54 2.11
C SER A 250 -6.93 6.49 1.60
N TYR A 251 -7.06 5.36 2.32
CA TYR A 251 -8.12 4.38 2.03
C TYR A 251 -9.52 4.99 2.10
N LEU A 252 -9.75 5.92 3.04
CA LEU A 252 -11.02 6.62 3.17
C LEU A 252 -11.33 7.47 1.93
N ASP A 253 -10.33 8.17 1.38
CA ASP A 253 -10.50 8.95 0.14
C ASP A 253 -10.75 8.06 -1.07
N LEU A 254 -10.08 6.90 -1.14
CA LEU A 254 -10.32 5.91 -2.19
C LEU A 254 -11.78 5.44 -2.16
N TRP A 255 -12.29 5.01 -1.00
CA TRP A 255 -13.67 4.53 -0.86
C TRP A 255 -14.69 5.65 -1.06
N ALA A 256 -14.39 6.86 -0.60
CA ALA A 256 -15.22 8.04 -0.85
C ALA A 256 -15.29 8.37 -2.36
N SER A 257 -14.18 8.20 -3.10
CA SER A 257 -14.17 8.38 -4.55
C SER A 257 -15.06 7.37 -5.27
N TRP A 258 -15.05 6.11 -4.83
CA TRP A 258 -15.93 5.06 -5.34
C TRP A 258 -17.41 5.30 -5.02
N SER A 259 -17.69 5.84 -3.84
CA SER A 259 -19.07 6.12 -3.41
C SER A 259 -19.71 7.27 -4.20
N ARG A 260 -18.89 8.17 -4.76
CA ARG A 260 -19.33 9.30 -5.60
C ARG A 260 -19.42 8.95 -7.09
N ASP A 261 -18.99 7.75 -7.47
CA ASP A 261 -18.95 7.33 -8.86
C ASP A 261 -20.32 6.79 -9.31
N GLU A 262 -21.00 7.53 -10.18
CA GLU A 262 -22.33 7.18 -10.69
C GLU A 262 -22.35 5.88 -11.49
N ASN A 263 -21.19 5.43 -12.00
CA ASN A 263 -21.05 4.19 -12.75
C ASN A 263 -20.49 3.04 -11.89
N ALA A 264 -20.48 3.19 -10.56
CA ALA A 264 -20.03 2.15 -9.66
C ALA A 264 -20.92 0.89 -9.75
N PRO A 265 -20.34 -0.33 -9.70
CA PRO A 265 -21.11 -1.56 -9.64
C PRO A 265 -22.05 -1.61 -8.42
N LYS A 266 -23.22 -2.23 -8.57
CA LYS A 266 -24.24 -2.30 -7.50
C LYS A 266 -23.75 -2.97 -6.21
N TRP A 267 -22.84 -3.94 -6.32
CA TRP A 267 -22.27 -4.64 -5.16
C TRP A 267 -21.38 -3.73 -4.31
N LEU A 268 -20.82 -2.68 -4.91
CA LEU A 268 -19.76 -1.87 -4.31
C LEU A 268 -20.24 -1.10 -3.08
N ALA A 269 -21.46 -0.57 -3.11
CA ALA A 269 -22.00 0.19 -1.98
C ALA A 269 -22.05 -0.64 -0.68
N MET A 270 -22.46 -1.91 -0.79
CA MET A 270 -22.48 -2.84 0.36
C MET A 270 -21.05 -3.17 0.81
N HIS A 271 -20.14 -3.38 -0.13
CA HIS A 271 -18.74 -3.67 0.20
C HIS A 271 -18.06 -2.50 0.90
N ILE A 272 -18.26 -1.27 0.41
CA ILE A 272 -17.77 -0.04 1.05
C ILE A 272 -18.32 0.09 2.48
N ALA A 273 -19.61 -0.19 2.71
CA ALA A 273 -20.17 -0.16 4.05
C ALA A 273 -19.46 -1.15 5.00
N ARG A 274 -19.12 -2.35 4.52
CA ARG A 274 -18.35 -3.33 5.29
C ARG A 274 -16.90 -2.92 5.52
N LEU A 275 -16.26 -2.28 4.54
CA LEU A 275 -14.92 -1.69 4.71
C LEU A 275 -14.94 -0.61 5.79
N HIS A 276 -15.94 0.27 5.77
CA HIS A 276 -16.11 1.27 6.83
C HIS A 276 -16.34 0.63 8.20
N GLN A 277 -17.20 -0.40 8.30
CA GLN A 277 -17.39 -1.14 9.55
C GLN A 277 -16.07 -1.73 10.09
N ARG A 278 -15.19 -2.20 9.19
CA ARG A 278 -13.94 -2.89 9.53
C ARG A 278 -12.75 -1.96 9.82
N TYR A 279 -12.74 -0.75 9.26
CA TYR A 279 -11.55 0.09 9.22
C TYR A 279 -11.78 1.57 9.56
N SER A 280 -13.03 2.05 9.63
CA SER A 280 -13.33 3.42 10.06
C SER A 280 -13.34 3.53 11.57
N ILE A 281 -12.16 3.35 12.16
CA ILE A 281 -11.91 3.31 13.60
C ILE A 281 -11.68 4.74 14.11
N ARG A 282 -12.13 5.01 15.33
CA ARG A 282 -11.73 6.19 16.11
C ARG A 282 -10.72 5.77 17.17
N VAL A 283 -9.67 6.56 17.36
CA VAL A 283 -8.58 6.28 18.31
C VAL A 283 -8.55 7.28 19.46
#